data_AF-A0A9Q0P1X9-F1
#
_entry.id   AF-A0A9Q0P1X9-F1
#
_cell.length_a   1.000
_cell.length_b   1.000
_cell.length_c   1.000
_cell.angle_alpha   90.00
_cell.angle_beta   90.00
_cell.angle_gamma   90.00
#
_symmetry.space_group_name_H-M   'P 1'
#
loop_
_entity.id
_entity.type
_entity.pdbx_description
1 polymer ?
#
loop_
_entity_poly.entity_id
_entity_poly.type
_entity_poly.pdbx_seq_one_letter_code
_entity_poly.pdbx_strand_id
1 'polypeptide(L)'
;MFQREFAMRLVAQPGDTLYCRLSVNTQLYARVSHLLKVGKNNFRPPPKVDSSVVRIEPRKPRPQVNPKEWDGFIRICFIRKNKTLGSIFRIKNVLSMLEKNYKTLQALQQLQNGSPGSTNVEMDISGLGDSKEDQSMDLDDGTDNEMEVEDGDADGEASEFKQKVLAVLKERDYSEKRSSKLSQEEFLHLLSQFNMAGIHFS
;
A
#
# COMPACT_ATOMS: atom_id res chain seq x y z
N MET A 1 -3.94 -16.66 19.48
CA MET A 1 -3.74 -17.92 18.72
C MET A 1 -4.50 -17.78 17.41
N PHE A 2 -3.89 -18.16 16.29
CA PHE A 2 -4.48 -18.02 14.96
C PHE A 2 -4.37 -19.33 14.18
N GLN A 3 -5.06 -19.43 13.04
CA GLN A 3 -4.81 -20.49 12.08
C GLN A 3 -3.34 -20.48 11.64
N ARG A 4 -2.79 -21.66 11.31
CA ARG A 4 -1.38 -21.85 11.00
C ARG A 4 -0.88 -20.93 9.88
N GLU A 5 -1.63 -20.81 8.79
CA GLU A 5 -1.24 -19.99 7.65
C GLU A 5 -1.21 -18.50 8.01
N PHE A 6 -2.28 -18.00 8.63
CA PHE A 6 -2.36 -16.61 9.10
C PHE A 6 -1.20 -16.27 10.04
N ALA A 7 -0.90 -17.14 11.00
CA ALA A 7 0.22 -16.97 11.91
C ALA A 7 1.58 -16.90 11.18
N MET A 8 1.75 -17.69 10.11
CA MET A 8 2.97 -17.65 9.30
C MET A 8 3.06 -16.40 8.44
N ARG A 9 1.94 -15.90 7.90
CA ARG A 9 1.91 -14.61 7.19
C ARG A 9 2.34 -13.45 8.11
N LEU A 10 1.94 -13.46 9.38
CA LEU A 10 2.35 -12.41 10.34
C LEU A 10 3.87 -12.34 10.55
N VAL A 11 4.56 -13.48 10.56
CA VAL A 11 6.02 -13.57 10.82
C VAL A 11 6.88 -13.65 9.56
N ALA A 12 6.26 -13.77 8.38
CA ALA A 12 6.96 -13.89 7.10
C ALA A 12 7.90 -12.71 6.85
N GLN A 13 9.10 -13.00 6.35
CA GLN A 13 10.14 -12.03 6.05
C GLN A 13 10.18 -11.69 4.56
N PRO A 14 10.81 -10.57 4.17
CA PRO A 14 11.02 -10.26 2.76
C PRO A 14 11.69 -11.43 2.01
N GLY A 15 11.10 -11.84 0.89
CA GLY A 15 11.52 -12.99 0.09
C GLY A 15 10.72 -14.26 0.36
N ASP A 16 10.03 -14.36 1.49
CA ASP A 16 9.18 -15.52 1.81
C ASP A 16 7.92 -15.56 0.93
N THR A 17 7.48 -16.76 0.59
CA THR A 17 6.23 -16.96 -0.19
C THR A 17 5.01 -16.33 0.50
N LEU A 18 4.94 -16.44 1.83
CA LEU A 18 3.84 -15.92 2.65
C LEU A 18 3.99 -14.43 3.01
N TYR A 19 5.04 -13.76 2.53
CA TYR A 19 5.21 -12.33 2.75
C TYR A 19 4.12 -11.55 2.01
N CYS A 20 3.38 -10.72 2.75
CA CYS A 20 2.26 -9.96 2.23
C CYS A 20 2.09 -8.63 3.00
N ARG A 21 1.07 -7.85 2.62
CA ARG A 21 0.72 -6.58 3.28
C ARG A 21 0.54 -6.73 4.79
N LEU A 22 -0.07 -7.85 5.24
CA LEU A 22 -0.25 -8.13 6.66
C LEU A 22 1.09 -8.24 7.39
N SER A 23 2.09 -8.92 6.79
CA SER A 23 3.44 -9.04 7.33
C SER A 23 4.05 -7.66 7.57
N VAL A 24 4.02 -6.82 6.52
CA VAL A 24 4.61 -5.48 6.55
C VAL A 24 3.94 -4.58 7.57
N ASN A 25 2.60 -4.49 7.54
CA ASN A 25 1.84 -3.63 8.45
C ASN A 25 2.01 -4.06 9.91
N THR A 26 1.93 -5.36 10.20
CA THR A 26 2.05 -5.84 11.58
C THR A 26 3.45 -5.59 12.12
N GLN A 27 4.48 -5.89 11.32
CA GLN A 27 5.86 -5.81 11.77
C GLN A 27 6.40 -4.38 11.87
N LEU A 28 5.78 -3.42 11.15
CA LEU A 28 6.02 -1.98 11.35
C LEU A 28 5.69 -1.58 12.79
N TYR A 29 4.53 -2.00 13.31
CA TYR A 29 4.05 -1.56 14.62
C TYR A 29 4.43 -2.49 15.78
N ALA A 30 4.81 -3.74 15.51
CA ALA A 30 5.08 -4.73 16.54
C ALA A 30 6.22 -5.68 16.16
N ARG A 31 6.90 -6.24 17.16
CA ARG A 31 7.73 -7.43 16.99
C ARG A 31 6.83 -8.65 17.08
N VAL A 32 6.86 -9.49 16.05
CA VAL A 32 6.04 -10.69 15.98
C VAL A 32 6.93 -11.92 16.01
N SER A 33 6.61 -12.89 16.86
CA SER A 33 7.35 -14.15 16.96
C SER A 33 6.39 -15.33 16.98
N HIS A 34 6.69 -16.37 16.19
CA HIS A 34 5.99 -17.65 16.26
C HIS A 34 6.50 -18.42 17.48
N LEU A 35 5.61 -18.84 18.37
CA LEU A 35 6.00 -19.53 19.61
C LEU A 35 5.89 -21.04 19.46
N LEU A 36 4.72 -21.54 19.04
CA LEU A 36 4.48 -22.97 18.91
C LEU A 36 3.31 -23.27 17.97
N LYS A 37 3.32 -24.50 17.43
CA LYS A 37 2.24 -25.09 16.63
C LYS A 37 1.26 -25.83 17.56
N VAL A 38 -0.04 -25.66 17.35
CA VAL A 38 -1.10 -26.41 18.04
C VAL A 38 -1.84 -27.25 17.01
N GLY A 39 -1.76 -28.58 17.13
CA GLY A 39 -2.45 -29.50 16.23
C GLY A 39 -3.97 -29.46 16.42
N LYS A 40 -4.75 -29.60 15.34
CA LYS A 40 -6.22 -29.57 15.35
C LYS A 40 -6.89 -30.54 16.35
N ASN A 41 -6.25 -31.66 16.67
CA ASN A 41 -6.78 -32.67 17.60
C ASN A 41 -6.81 -32.20 19.06
N ASN A 42 -6.18 -31.06 19.38
CA ASN A 42 -6.21 -30.45 20.72
C ASN A 42 -7.47 -29.60 20.97
N PHE A 43 -8.39 -29.53 20.00
CA PHE A 43 -9.61 -28.74 20.06
C PHE A 43 -10.87 -29.61 20.09
N ARG A 44 -11.96 -29.09 20.65
CA ARG A 44 -13.29 -29.73 20.62
C ARG A 44 -14.38 -28.71 20.24
N PRO A 45 -15.09 -28.88 19.11
CA PRO A 45 -14.83 -29.87 18.04
C PRO A 45 -13.49 -29.59 17.29
N PRO A 46 -12.86 -30.60 16.67
CA PRO A 46 -11.62 -30.40 15.91
C PRO A 46 -11.85 -29.51 14.67
N PRO A 47 -11.04 -28.45 14.46
CA PRO A 47 -11.11 -27.64 13.25
C PRO A 47 -10.49 -28.37 12.04
N LYS A 48 -10.71 -27.83 10.83
CA LYS A 48 -10.14 -28.38 9.58
C LYS A 48 -8.62 -28.19 9.46
N VAL A 49 -8.09 -27.12 10.04
CA VAL A 49 -6.69 -26.69 9.90
C VAL A 49 -5.98 -26.60 11.25
N ASP A 50 -4.65 -26.69 11.23
CA ASP A 50 -3.82 -26.50 12.42
C ASP A 50 -3.80 -25.03 12.88
N SER A 51 -3.48 -24.82 14.15
CA SER A 51 -3.32 -23.50 14.77
C SER A 51 -1.87 -23.20 15.14
N SER A 52 -1.60 -21.95 15.47
CA SER A 52 -0.31 -21.47 15.95
C SER A 52 -0.47 -20.35 16.97
N VAL A 53 0.39 -20.36 17.98
CA VAL A 53 0.50 -19.30 18.97
C VAL A 53 1.60 -18.35 18.51
N VAL A 54 1.27 -17.06 18.46
CA VAL A 54 2.20 -15.98 18.13
C VAL A 54 2.26 -15.01 19.29
N ARG A 55 3.44 -14.43 19.52
CA ARG A 55 3.64 -13.29 20.40
C ARG A 55 3.68 -12.02 19.56
N ILE A 56 2.96 -10.99 19.98
CA ILE A 56 2.97 -9.67 19.35
C ILE A 56 3.34 -8.65 20.44
N GLU A 57 4.49 -8.03 20.29
CA GLU A 57 4.99 -7.01 21.22
C GLU A 57 5.00 -5.65 20.50
N PRO A 58 4.08 -4.72 20.81
CA PRO A 58 4.06 -3.40 20.20
C PRO A 58 5.41 -2.67 20.36
N ARG A 59 5.90 -2.06 19.29
CA ARG A 59 7.15 -1.29 19.31
C ARG A 59 6.96 -0.01 20.12
N LYS A 60 7.97 0.30 20.94
CA LYS A 60 8.07 1.51 21.75
C LYS A 60 9.45 2.15 21.51
N PRO A 61 9.53 3.43 21.09
CA PRO A 61 8.42 4.32 20.75
C PRO A 61 7.66 3.83 19.49
N ARG A 62 6.41 4.31 19.35
CA ARG A 62 5.62 4.04 18.14
C ARG A 62 6.30 4.69 16.93
N PRO A 63 6.42 4.01 15.78
CA PRO A 63 6.90 4.65 14.55
C PRO A 63 6.07 5.90 14.22
N GLN A 64 6.74 7.01 13.90
CA GLN A 64 6.12 8.28 13.55
C GLN A 64 5.78 8.29 12.06
N VAL A 65 4.79 7.49 11.67
CA VAL A 65 4.32 7.36 10.28
C VAL A 65 2.82 7.59 10.28
N ASN A 66 2.31 8.39 9.33
CA ASN A 66 0.88 8.56 9.15
C ASN A 66 0.25 7.20 8.75
N PRO A 67 -0.66 6.62 9.56
CA PRO A 67 -1.19 5.29 9.30
C PRO A 67 -2.00 5.19 7.99
N LYS A 68 -2.71 6.25 7.61
CA LYS A 68 -3.51 6.27 6.37
C LYS A 68 -2.61 6.26 5.15
N GLU A 69 -1.60 7.12 5.19
CA GLU A 69 -0.59 7.25 4.14
C GLU A 69 0.18 5.95 3.93
N TRP A 70 0.62 5.34 5.05
CA TRP A 70 1.31 4.06 5.03
C TRP A 70 0.46 2.93 4.45
N ASP A 71 -0.79 2.78 4.91
CA ASP A 71 -1.64 1.70 4.41
C ASP A 71 -1.98 1.89 2.92
N GLY A 72 -2.28 3.12 2.48
CA GLY A 72 -2.50 3.44 1.07
C GLY A 72 -1.30 3.09 0.19
N PHE A 73 -0.09 3.47 0.63
CA PHE A 73 1.15 3.16 -0.07
C PHE A 73 1.43 1.65 -0.15
N ILE A 74 1.39 0.94 0.98
CA ILE A 74 1.67 -0.50 1.02
C ILE A 74 0.61 -1.26 0.23
N ARG A 75 -0.65 -0.82 0.26
CA ARG A 75 -1.72 -1.42 -0.54
C ARG A 75 -1.40 -1.41 -2.03
N ILE A 76 -0.92 -0.29 -2.57
CA ILE A 76 -0.49 -0.19 -3.97
C ILE A 76 0.69 -1.12 -4.24
N CYS A 77 1.71 -1.09 -3.38
CA CYS A 77 2.90 -1.93 -3.55
C CYS A 77 2.57 -3.43 -3.59
N PHE A 78 1.55 -3.88 -2.86
CA PHE A 78 1.20 -5.30 -2.77
C PHE A 78 0.07 -5.76 -3.73
N ILE A 79 -0.43 -4.91 -4.65
CA ILE A 79 -1.41 -5.32 -5.68
C ILE A 79 -0.87 -6.51 -6.49
N ARG A 80 0.38 -6.41 -6.97
CA ARG A 80 1.09 -7.48 -7.69
C ARG A 80 2.48 -7.66 -7.10
N LYS A 81 2.59 -8.25 -5.90
CA LYS A 81 3.84 -8.29 -5.10
C LYS A 81 5.08 -8.84 -5.83
N ASN A 82 4.89 -9.66 -6.87
CA ASN A 82 5.95 -10.27 -7.67
C ASN A 82 6.30 -9.51 -8.96
N LYS A 83 5.55 -8.46 -9.32
CA LYS A 83 5.88 -7.53 -10.40
C LYS A 83 6.76 -6.41 -9.85
N THR A 84 7.47 -5.73 -10.75
CA THR A 84 8.34 -4.62 -10.36
C THR A 84 7.50 -3.40 -9.94
N LEU A 85 8.02 -2.58 -9.01
CA LEU A 85 7.31 -1.37 -8.60
C LEU A 85 7.09 -0.43 -9.78
N GLY A 86 8.03 -0.35 -10.74
CA GLY A 86 7.86 0.43 -11.96
C GLY A 86 6.62 0.01 -12.77
N SER A 87 6.34 -1.29 -12.87
CA SER A 87 5.12 -1.80 -13.51
C SER A 87 3.85 -1.46 -12.69
N ILE A 88 3.92 -1.58 -11.36
CA ILE A 88 2.79 -1.30 -10.47
C ILE A 88 2.38 0.19 -10.53
N PHE A 89 3.34 1.10 -10.48
CA PHE A 89 3.08 2.54 -10.51
C PHE A 89 2.75 3.08 -11.91
N ARG A 90 2.82 2.26 -12.96
CA ARG A 90 2.33 2.60 -14.31
C ARG A 90 0.85 2.28 -14.51
N ILE A 91 0.22 1.55 -13.59
CA ILE A 91 -1.20 1.20 -13.67
C ILE A 91 -2.05 2.49 -13.73
N LYS A 92 -2.94 2.59 -14.72
CA LYS A 92 -3.76 3.79 -14.98
C LYS A 92 -4.53 4.26 -13.75
N ASN A 93 -5.18 3.34 -13.03
CA ASN A 93 -5.97 3.66 -11.85
C ASN A 93 -5.09 4.19 -10.70
N VAL A 94 -3.87 3.66 -10.55
CA VAL A 94 -2.89 4.13 -9.56
C VAL A 94 -2.45 5.55 -9.89
N LEU A 95 -2.05 5.80 -11.15
CA LEU A 95 -1.64 7.14 -11.58
C LEU A 95 -2.76 8.16 -11.43
N SER A 96 -3.99 7.82 -11.84
CA SER A 96 -5.15 8.72 -11.71
C SER A 96 -5.46 9.07 -10.26
N MET A 97 -5.37 8.10 -9.34
CA MET A 97 -5.58 8.33 -7.90
C MET A 97 -4.50 9.23 -7.31
N LEU A 98 -3.22 8.95 -7.60
CA LEU A 98 -2.11 9.77 -7.12
C LEU A 98 -2.14 11.20 -7.69
N GLU A 99 -2.54 11.37 -8.95
CA GLU A 99 -2.65 12.68 -9.59
C GLU A 99 -3.76 13.53 -8.95
N LYS A 100 -4.89 12.92 -8.60
CA LYS A 100 -5.97 13.59 -7.85
C LYS A 100 -5.47 14.08 -6.49
N ASN A 101 -4.83 13.21 -5.71
CA ASN A 101 -4.28 13.57 -4.40
C ASN A 101 -3.25 14.71 -4.50
N TYR A 102 -2.38 14.63 -5.50
CA TYR A 102 -1.37 15.65 -5.79
C TYR A 102 -2.00 17.02 -6.08
N LYS A 103 -3.01 17.07 -6.96
CA LYS A 103 -3.74 18.31 -7.28
C LYS A 103 -4.47 18.88 -6.07
N THR A 104 -5.11 18.02 -5.27
CA THR A 104 -5.78 18.43 -4.02
C THR A 104 -4.80 19.07 -3.05
N LEU A 105 -3.61 18.50 -2.86
CA LEU A 105 -2.59 19.07 -1.98
C LEU A 105 -2.10 20.44 -2.51
N GLN A 106 -1.84 20.56 -3.81
CA GLN A 106 -1.44 21.83 -4.41
C GLN A 106 -2.50 22.93 -4.19
N ALA A 107 -3.79 22.59 -4.36
CA ALA A 107 -4.89 23.54 -4.10
C ALA A 107 -4.94 23.97 -2.63
N LEU A 108 -4.76 23.04 -1.69
CA LEU A 108 -4.71 23.36 -0.26
C LEU A 108 -3.53 24.27 0.11
N GLN A 109 -2.36 24.03 -0.48
CA GLN A 109 -1.17 24.87 -0.26
C GLN A 109 -1.36 26.29 -0.82
N GLN A 110 -2.01 26.43 -1.98
CA GLN A 110 -2.33 27.74 -2.55
C GLN A 110 -3.31 28.53 -1.66
N LEU A 111 -4.30 27.85 -1.06
CA LEU A 111 -5.22 28.47 -0.10
C LEU A 111 -4.53 28.92 1.18
N GLN A 112 -3.54 28.17 1.68
CA GLN A 112 -2.79 28.54 2.88
C GLN A 112 -1.78 29.66 2.65
N ASN A 113 -1.23 29.75 1.44
CA ASN A 113 -0.26 30.78 1.08
C ASN A 113 -0.89 32.06 0.48
N GLY A 114 -2.21 32.06 0.25
CA GLY A 114 -2.96 33.19 -0.29
C GLY A 114 -3.51 34.13 0.80
N SER A 115 -2.97 35.34 0.89
CA SER A 115 -3.68 36.51 1.43
C SER A 115 -4.96 36.75 0.61
N PRO A 116 -6.12 37.17 1.19
CA PRO A 116 -7.40 37.19 0.48
C PRO A 116 -7.39 38.27 -0.62
N GLY A 117 -7.19 37.85 -1.86
CA GLY A 117 -7.15 38.76 -3.01
C GLY A 117 -7.36 38.04 -4.33
N SER A 118 -8.65 37.87 -4.68
CA SER A 118 -9.19 37.77 -6.05
C SER A 118 -8.49 36.84 -7.05
N THR A 119 -9.02 35.63 -7.22
CA THR A 119 -9.22 35.05 -8.57
C THR A 119 -10.39 34.07 -8.54
N ASN A 120 -11.40 34.35 -9.36
CA ASN A 120 -12.48 33.43 -9.70
C ASN A 120 -11.88 32.13 -10.26
N VAL A 121 -11.96 31.05 -9.49
CA VAL A 121 -11.88 29.70 -10.04
C VAL A 121 -13.30 29.18 -10.05
N GLU A 122 -13.88 29.08 -11.25
CA GLU A 122 -15.14 28.36 -11.45
C GLU A 122 -14.97 26.94 -10.92
N MET A 123 -15.60 26.69 -9.78
CA MET A 123 -15.70 25.38 -9.18
C MET A 123 -16.85 24.66 -9.89
N ASP A 124 -16.52 23.82 -10.87
CA ASP A 124 -17.51 22.96 -11.51
C ASP A 124 -18.01 21.93 -10.48
N ILE A 125 -19.13 22.29 -9.83
CA ILE A 125 -19.79 21.54 -8.77
C ILE A 125 -20.76 20.48 -9.32
N SER A 126 -20.66 20.14 -10.61
CA SER A 126 -21.59 19.21 -11.27
C SER A 126 -21.37 17.71 -10.95
N GLY A 127 -20.39 17.37 -10.10
CA GLY A 127 -20.08 15.98 -9.73
C GLY A 127 -20.44 15.56 -8.29
N LEU A 128 -20.99 16.45 -7.47
CA LEU A 128 -21.35 16.14 -6.07
C LEU A 128 -22.83 15.70 -5.99
N GLY A 129 -23.13 14.62 -6.69
CA GLY A 129 -24.44 13.97 -6.70
C GLY A 129 -24.30 12.50 -6.35
N ASP A 130 -24.53 12.21 -5.07
CA ASP A 130 -25.01 10.94 -4.51
C ASP A 130 -24.36 9.63 -4.99
N SER A 131 -23.55 9.03 -4.11
CA SER A 131 -23.57 7.57 -3.94
C SER A 131 -23.04 7.21 -2.56
N LYS A 132 -23.97 6.87 -1.68
CA LYS A 132 -23.72 5.80 -0.70
C LYS A 132 -23.26 4.57 -1.47
N GLU A 133 -21.97 4.32 -1.50
CA GLU A 133 -21.41 3.00 -1.73
C GLU A 133 -20.02 2.98 -1.10
N ASP A 134 -20.03 2.65 0.19
CA ASP A 134 -18.88 2.14 0.92
C ASP A 134 -18.57 0.75 0.31
N GLN A 135 -18.02 0.74 -0.91
CA GLN A 135 -17.46 -0.47 -1.48
C GLN A 135 -16.15 -0.71 -0.76
N SER A 136 -16.23 -1.47 0.34
CA SER A 136 -15.12 -2.30 0.76
C SER A 136 -14.62 -3.00 -0.48
N MET A 137 -13.42 -2.65 -0.95
CA MET A 137 -12.67 -3.53 -1.82
C MET A 137 -12.30 -4.74 -0.95
N ASP A 138 -13.24 -5.67 -0.80
CA ASP A 138 -13.00 -7.03 -0.36
C ASP A 138 -12.21 -7.71 -1.47
N LEU A 139 -10.91 -7.43 -1.48
CA LEU A 139 -9.94 -8.23 -2.19
C LEU A 139 -9.84 -9.53 -1.41
N ASP A 140 -10.68 -10.48 -1.80
CA ASP A 140 -10.73 -11.86 -1.32
C ASP A 140 -9.31 -12.43 -1.23
N ASP A 141 -8.91 -12.81 -0.02
CA ASP A 141 -7.60 -13.36 0.33
C ASP A 141 -7.52 -14.86 0.00
N GLY A 142 -8.14 -15.26 -1.11
CA GLY A 142 -8.35 -16.64 -1.50
C GLY A 142 -7.92 -16.86 -2.93
N THR A 143 -6.78 -17.54 -3.10
CA THR A 143 -6.21 -18.03 -4.36
C THR A 143 -5.68 -17.00 -5.34
N ASP A 144 -4.43 -17.23 -5.76
CA ASP A 144 -3.68 -16.50 -6.79
C ASP A 144 -4.38 -16.61 -8.17
N ASN A 145 -5.54 -15.98 -8.32
CA ASN A 145 -6.11 -15.75 -9.64
C ASN A 145 -5.40 -14.51 -10.21
N GLU A 146 -4.40 -14.78 -11.04
CA GLU A 146 -3.76 -13.80 -11.90
C GLU A 146 -4.84 -13.18 -12.80
N MET A 147 -5.52 -12.13 -12.32
CA MET A 147 -6.27 -11.26 -13.22
C MET A 147 -5.23 -10.63 -14.15
N GLU A 148 -5.23 -11.09 -15.40
CA GLU A 148 -4.48 -10.49 -16.50
C GLU A 148 -5.02 -9.07 -16.72
N VAL A 149 -4.47 -8.12 -15.97
CA VAL A 149 -4.63 -6.71 -16.29
C VAL A 149 -3.75 -6.49 -17.51
N GLU A 150 -4.39 -6.43 -18.68
CA GLU A 150 -3.78 -6.19 -19.98
C GLU A 150 -2.82 -4.99 -19.85
N ASP A 151 -1.52 -5.25 -20.03
CA ASP A 151 -0.45 -4.24 -20.00
C ASP A 151 -0.59 -3.38 -21.27
N GLY A 152 -1.60 -2.50 -21.27
CA GLY A 152 -1.83 -1.53 -22.32
C GLY A 152 -0.77 -0.43 -22.27
N ASP A 153 0.37 -0.67 -22.91
CA ASP A 153 1.34 0.36 -23.29
C ASP A 153 0.70 1.26 -24.36
N ALA A 154 -0.11 2.22 -23.89
CA ALA A 154 -0.55 3.34 -24.70
C ALA A 154 0.53 4.42 -24.66
N ASP A 155 1.30 4.47 -25.74
CA ASP A 155 2.35 5.44 -26.05
C ASP A 155 1.76 6.83 -26.43
N GLY A 156 0.89 7.35 -25.55
CA GLY A 156 0.39 8.73 -25.61
C GLY A 156 1.15 9.56 -24.60
N GLU A 157 1.66 10.73 -25.02
CA GLU A 157 2.36 11.76 -24.22
C GLU A 157 2.44 11.42 -22.73
N ALA A 158 3.61 10.95 -22.29
CA ALA A 158 3.82 10.61 -20.90
C ALA A 158 3.52 11.84 -20.03
N SER A 159 2.33 11.89 -19.43
CA SER A 159 1.89 12.95 -18.52
C SER A 159 3.05 13.30 -17.59
N GLU A 160 3.35 14.59 -17.47
CA GLU A 160 4.44 15.11 -16.63
C GLU A 160 4.42 14.48 -15.23
N PHE A 161 3.22 14.23 -14.70
CA PHE A 161 3.01 13.54 -13.43
C PHE A 161 3.51 12.09 -13.43
N LYS A 162 3.26 11.32 -14.51
CA LYS A 162 3.80 9.95 -14.66
C LYS A 162 5.33 9.97 -14.62
N GLN A 163 5.96 10.93 -15.30
CA GLN A 163 7.41 11.06 -15.29
C GLN A 163 7.93 11.39 -13.89
N LYS A 164 7.24 12.27 -13.16
CA LYS A 164 7.55 12.61 -11.77
C LYS A 164 7.48 11.39 -10.84
N VAL A 165 6.41 10.58 -10.92
CA VAL A 165 6.27 9.34 -10.14
C VAL A 165 7.42 8.36 -10.45
N LEU A 166 7.74 8.17 -11.73
CA LEU A 166 8.82 7.26 -12.15
C LEU A 166 10.21 7.78 -11.79
N ALA A 167 10.41 9.10 -11.74
CA ALA A 167 11.67 9.71 -11.30
C ALA A 167 11.96 9.38 -9.83
N VAL A 168 10.95 9.43 -8.95
CA VAL A 168 11.09 9.04 -7.54
C VAL A 168 11.53 7.58 -7.40
N LEU A 169 10.99 6.68 -8.24
CA LEU A 169 11.37 5.27 -8.24
C LEU A 169 12.80 5.02 -8.76
N LYS A 170 13.36 5.93 -9.55
CA LYS A 170 14.68 5.75 -10.19
C LYS A 170 15.86 6.03 -9.24
N GLU A 171 15.66 6.84 -8.20
CA GLU A 171 16.74 7.33 -7.32
C GLU A 171 17.55 6.22 -6.61
N ARG A 172 16.96 5.03 -6.41
CA ARG A 172 17.58 3.85 -5.77
C ARG A 172 17.26 2.55 -6.51
N ASP A 173 16.99 2.64 -7.81
CA ASP A 173 16.55 1.52 -8.65
C ASP A 173 15.32 0.77 -8.09
N TYR A 174 14.43 1.48 -7.39
CA TYR A 174 13.18 0.89 -6.92
C TYR A 174 12.29 0.45 -8.08
N SER A 175 12.47 1.04 -9.28
CA SER A 175 11.71 0.68 -10.48
C SER A 175 11.77 -0.82 -10.80
N GLU A 176 12.92 -1.47 -10.58
CA GLU A 176 13.15 -2.88 -10.86
C GLU A 176 12.94 -3.79 -9.64
N LYS A 177 12.83 -3.21 -8.45
CA LYS A 177 12.58 -3.96 -7.21
C LYS A 177 11.14 -4.45 -7.15
N ARG A 178 10.93 -5.54 -6.42
CA ARG A 178 9.63 -6.18 -6.22
C ARG A 178 9.24 -6.10 -4.75
N SER A 179 7.98 -5.79 -4.47
CA SER A 179 7.47 -5.67 -3.10
C SER A 179 7.68 -6.92 -2.26
N SER A 180 7.65 -8.10 -2.89
CA SER A 180 7.91 -9.37 -2.20
C SER A 180 9.30 -9.49 -1.58
N LYS A 181 10.28 -8.67 -2.02
CA LYS A 181 11.67 -8.70 -1.52
C LYS A 181 12.07 -7.46 -0.72
N LEU A 182 11.20 -6.46 -0.63
CA LEU A 182 11.50 -5.19 0.03
C LEU A 182 11.32 -5.28 1.54
N SER A 183 12.29 -4.73 2.26
CA SER A 183 12.26 -4.57 3.71
C SER A 183 11.39 -3.38 4.14
N GLN A 184 11.02 -3.33 5.42
CA GLN A 184 10.27 -2.20 6.00
C GLN A 184 11.03 -0.88 5.89
N GLU A 185 12.35 -0.90 6.09
CA GLU A 185 13.20 0.29 5.98
C GLU A 185 13.20 0.84 4.56
N GLU A 186 13.26 -0.04 3.56
CA GLU A 186 13.16 0.37 2.15
C GLU A 186 11.78 0.94 1.81
N PHE A 187 10.69 0.39 2.34
CA PHE A 187 9.35 0.95 2.15
C PHE A 187 9.22 2.33 2.82
N LEU A 188 9.73 2.50 4.04
CA LEU A 188 9.72 3.79 4.74
C LEU A 188 10.53 4.84 3.98
N HIS A 189 11.70 4.47 3.48
CA HIS A 189 12.51 5.34 2.65
C HIS A 189 11.77 5.73 1.37
N LEU A 190 11.22 4.76 0.63
CA LEU A 190 10.49 5.04 -0.60
C LEU A 190 9.27 5.94 -0.36
N LEU A 191 8.51 5.70 0.71
CA LEU A 191 7.40 6.56 1.09
C LEU A 191 7.87 7.99 1.40
N SER A 192 8.99 8.14 2.10
CA SER A 192 9.56 9.46 2.39
C SER A 192 9.92 10.23 1.12
N GLN A 193 10.42 9.54 0.10
CA GLN A 193 10.78 10.15 -1.18
C GLN A 193 9.54 10.60 -1.95
N PHE A 194 8.46 9.80 -1.95
CA PHE A 194 7.18 10.23 -2.51
C PHE A 194 6.64 11.48 -1.79
N ASN A 195 6.65 11.48 -0.46
CA ASN A 195 6.21 12.62 0.34
C ASN A 195 7.04 13.88 0.06
N MET A 196 8.37 13.76 -0.09
CA MET A 196 9.25 14.88 -0.46
C MET A 196 8.95 15.42 -1.86
N ALA A 197 8.54 14.56 -2.79
CA ALA A 197 8.07 14.97 -4.12
C ALA A 197 6.65 15.56 -4.11
N GLY A 198 5.98 15.60 -2.95
CA GLY A 198 4.60 16.06 -2.77
C GLY A 198 3.55 15.04 -3.22
N ILE A 199 3.94 13.80 -3.48
CA ILE A 199 3.05 12.72 -3.90
C ILE A 199 2.56 11.98 -2.66
N HIS A 200 1.24 11.97 -2.45
CA HIS A 200 0.63 11.35 -1.29
C HIS A 200 -0.39 10.25 -1.67
N PHE A 201 -0.53 9.30 -0.76
CA PHE A 201 -1.31 8.09 -0.91
C PHE A 201 -2.67 8.14 -0.18
N SER A 202 -2.93 9.23 0.55
CA SER A 202 -4.18 9.49 1.27
C SER A 202 -4.65 10.95 1.18
#